data_AF-A0A923YH72-F1
#
_entry.id   AF-A0A923YH72-F1
#
_cell.length_a   1.000
_cell.length_b   1.000
_cell.length_c   1.000
_cell.angle_alpha   90.00
_cell.angle_beta   90.00
_cell.angle_gamma   90.00
#
_symmetry.space_group_name_H-M   'P 1'
#
loop_
_entity.id
_entity.type
_entity.pdbx_description
1 polymer ?
#
loop_
_entity_poly.entity_id
_entity_poly.type
_entity_poly.pdbx_seq_one_letter_code
_entity_poly.pdbx_strand_id
1 'polypeptide(L)'
;MQLSVGIESINSYKRLSYNVWFALAEFVDNSTQSYRDNKALLDAAYENENTRLTISILYDPDTRTLTIRDNSIGMSQTELEAALLIAANPPREGGRSKYGMGLKTAACWFGDEWTIKTKKLGEKESVRVTVDVPAVAERRTGLLAPDIHPAEESAHYTEIKIGKLHRRFSTATKNNTRKHLASIYRRDLKEGATEIWFQNELVKWESFGSKSFLNDKEGNQYLKNVSIDVNGKTVTGWVGVLASGGRTFGGFSLLQNDRVIRGYPTAWKPAAIFGQEEGSNDTVNQRLCGELNVDGFQVNHTKEDISWQDDEQEILEEKLAEECKTFRQVARTPYKGDTRRPTEKDIDEAVSQLEQELGSNAAIDTIELVEAPPETVLETSSKLVMAEVAKKPPRMDIQVGSLRVKLYFDHEARPDSAYYHMEMLAEERTVSVSINHQHPYLITIGAAGYPDYVRQCVYDAIAEFIAAKMTGKVEAHTVRFHKDNLLRTPYKIHDEANESEADSPSEPDLFSQV
;
A
#
# COMPACT_ATOMS: atom_id res chain seq x y z
N MET A 1 8.98 8.15 -53.03
CA MET A 1 8.38 7.13 -52.13
C MET A 1 7.74 7.87 -50.97
N GLN A 2 6.48 7.57 -50.65
CA GLN A 2 5.76 8.17 -49.52
C GLN A 2 5.33 7.04 -48.59
N LEU A 3 5.77 7.09 -47.33
CA LEU A 3 5.26 6.21 -46.29
C LEU A 3 3.82 6.66 -45.98
N SER A 4 2.86 5.76 -46.10
CA SER A 4 1.46 6.00 -45.71
C SER A 4 0.99 4.83 -44.87
N VAL A 5 0.28 5.12 -43.78
CA VAL A 5 -0.41 4.11 -42.97
C VAL A 5 -1.83 4.03 -43.50
N GLY A 6 -2.21 2.88 -44.05
CA GLY A 6 -3.56 2.70 -44.57
C GLY A 6 -4.57 2.39 -43.47
N ILE A 7 -5.86 2.53 -43.82
CA ILE A 7 -7.00 2.31 -42.91
C ILE A 7 -7.02 0.86 -42.38
N GLU A 8 -6.43 -0.09 -43.10
CA GLU A 8 -6.27 -1.48 -42.66
C GLU A 8 -5.49 -1.63 -41.34
N SER A 9 -4.72 -0.62 -40.94
CA SER A 9 -4.01 -0.58 -39.64
C SER A 9 -4.95 -0.73 -38.44
N ILE A 10 -6.24 -0.40 -38.58
CA ILE A 10 -7.26 -0.57 -37.53
C ILE A 10 -7.39 -2.05 -37.08
N ASN A 11 -7.11 -3.01 -37.97
CA ASN A 11 -7.13 -4.44 -37.62
C ASN A 11 -6.00 -4.83 -36.67
N SER A 12 -4.89 -4.09 -36.65
CA SER A 12 -3.78 -4.37 -35.75
C SER A 12 -4.11 -4.01 -34.29
N TYR A 13 -5.07 -3.13 -34.05
CA TYR A 13 -5.47 -2.74 -32.69
C TYR A 13 -6.07 -3.91 -31.89
N LYS A 14 -6.65 -4.91 -32.56
CA LYS A 14 -7.14 -6.16 -31.93
C LYS A 14 -6.05 -6.92 -31.17
N ARG A 15 -4.80 -6.78 -31.60
CA ARG A 15 -3.61 -7.49 -31.08
C ARG A 15 -2.85 -6.72 -30.01
N LEU A 16 -3.32 -5.53 -29.62
CA LEU A 16 -2.68 -4.77 -28.56
C LEU A 16 -2.79 -5.50 -27.21
N SER A 17 -1.71 -5.42 -26.44
CA SER A 17 -1.63 -6.00 -25.09
C SER A 17 -2.29 -5.07 -24.08
N TYR A 18 -3.62 -4.93 -24.18
CA TYR A 18 -4.43 -4.23 -23.18
C TYR A 18 -4.95 -5.19 -22.13
N ASN A 19 -5.08 -4.69 -20.90
CA ASN A 19 -6.05 -5.25 -19.97
C ASN A 19 -7.43 -4.59 -20.13
N VAL A 20 -8.49 -5.33 -19.78
CA VAL A 20 -9.88 -4.87 -19.93
C VAL A 20 -10.14 -3.54 -19.22
N TRP A 21 -9.59 -3.35 -18.02
CA TRP A 21 -9.78 -2.11 -17.26
C TRP A 21 -9.09 -0.90 -17.88
N PHE A 22 -7.91 -1.05 -18.49
CA PHE A 22 -7.22 0.05 -19.15
C PHE A 22 -7.89 0.42 -20.47
N ALA A 23 -8.37 -0.58 -21.24
CA ALA A 23 -9.18 -0.30 -22.42
C ALA A 23 -10.52 0.38 -22.06
N LEU A 24 -11.17 0.00 -20.95
CA LEU A 24 -12.36 0.70 -20.45
C LEU A 24 -12.04 2.12 -19.94
N ALA A 25 -10.88 2.30 -19.32
CA ALA A 25 -10.40 3.58 -18.84
C ALA A 25 -10.26 4.61 -19.98
N GLU A 26 -9.94 4.20 -21.22
CA GLU A 26 -9.94 5.14 -22.35
C GLU A 26 -11.30 5.82 -22.59
N PHE A 27 -12.42 5.14 -22.31
CA PHE A 27 -13.75 5.76 -22.43
C PHE A 27 -14.03 6.69 -21.24
N VAL A 28 -13.72 6.26 -20.02
CA VAL A 28 -13.90 7.07 -18.81
C VAL A 28 -13.00 8.30 -18.82
N ASP A 29 -11.78 8.19 -19.36
CA ASP A 29 -10.86 9.31 -19.61
C ASP A 29 -11.52 10.37 -20.50
N ASN A 30 -12.18 9.96 -21.59
CA ASN A 30 -12.88 10.90 -22.48
C ASN A 30 -14.07 11.56 -21.78
N SER A 31 -14.90 10.80 -21.05
CA SER A 31 -16.06 11.34 -20.34
C SER A 31 -15.65 12.34 -19.24
N THR A 32 -14.60 12.01 -18.47
CA THR A 32 -14.08 12.87 -17.39
C THR A 32 -13.31 14.08 -17.91
N GLN A 33 -12.59 13.95 -19.03
CA GLN A 33 -11.95 15.08 -19.71
C GLN A 33 -13.01 16.04 -20.26
N SER A 34 -14.01 15.50 -20.96
CA SER A 34 -15.15 16.27 -21.49
C SER A 34 -15.87 17.04 -20.38
N TYR A 35 -16.05 16.42 -19.21
CA TYR A 35 -16.60 17.10 -18.04
C TYR A 35 -15.71 18.24 -17.55
N ARG A 36 -14.40 18.00 -17.35
CA ARG A 36 -13.45 19.04 -16.92
C ARG A 36 -13.45 20.24 -17.86
N ASP A 37 -13.45 19.97 -19.17
CA ASP A 37 -13.40 21.02 -20.19
C ASP A 37 -14.67 21.88 -20.23
N ASN A 38 -15.80 21.35 -19.73
CA ASN A 38 -17.13 21.99 -19.77
C ASN A 38 -17.75 22.14 -18.37
N LYS A 39 -16.93 22.11 -17.31
CA LYS A 39 -17.38 21.96 -15.92
C LYS A 39 -18.46 22.96 -15.53
N ALA A 40 -18.24 24.25 -15.82
CA ALA A 40 -19.20 25.30 -15.45
C ALA A 40 -20.58 25.13 -16.09
N LEU A 41 -20.64 24.69 -17.36
CA LEU A 41 -21.91 24.45 -18.06
C LEU A 41 -22.61 23.19 -17.54
N LEU A 42 -21.83 22.12 -17.31
CA LEU A 42 -22.36 20.85 -16.85
C LEU A 42 -22.81 20.91 -15.39
N ASP A 43 -22.10 21.60 -14.51
CA ASP A 43 -22.52 21.78 -13.12
C ASP A 43 -23.87 22.50 -13.05
N ALA A 44 -24.08 23.54 -13.87
CA ALA A 44 -25.37 24.24 -13.94
C ALA A 44 -26.49 23.34 -14.49
N ALA A 45 -26.20 22.47 -15.47
CA ALA A 45 -27.17 21.48 -15.95
C ALA A 45 -27.49 20.45 -14.86
N TYR A 46 -26.46 19.92 -14.20
CA TYR A 46 -26.57 18.90 -13.16
C TYR A 46 -27.31 19.38 -11.90
N GLU A 47 -27.20 20.65 -11.54
CA GLU A 47 -28.00 21.25 -10.47
C GLU A 47 -29.50 21.16 -10.77
N ASN A 48 -29.90 21.45 -12.01
CA ASN A 48 -31.30 21.35 -12.44
C ASN A 48 -31.79 19.90 -12.54
N GLU A 49 -30.90 18.99 -12.94
CA GLU A 49 -31.19 17.56 -13.08
C GLU A 49 -31.08 16.78 -11.77
N ASN A 50 -30.57 17.40 -10.71
CA ASN A 50 -30.21 16.76 -9.45
C ASN A 50 -29.32 15.52 -9.65
N THR A 51 -28.27 15.69 -10.45
CA THR A 51 -27.33 14.63 -10.80
C THR A 51 -25.89 15.10 -10.70
N ARG A 52 -24.95 14.31 -11.20
CA ARG A 52 -23.55 14.67 -11.43
C ARG A 52 -23.05 13.88 -12.65
N LEU A 53 -21.76 14.02 -12.97
CA LEU A 53 -21.18 13.20 -14.03
C LEU A 53 -21.34 11.72 -13.66
N THR A 54 -22.09 11.00 -14.48
CA THR A 54 -22.42 9.59 -14.30
C THR A 54 -21.97 8.84 -15.52
N ILE A 55 -21.12 7.84 -15.32
CA ILE A 55 -20.58 6.98 -16.38
C ILE A 55 -21.00 5.55 -16.08
N SER A 56 -21.75 4.93 -16.98
CA SER A 56 -22.26 3.57 -16.85
C SER A 56 -21.59 2.64 -17.84
N ILE A 57 -21.15 1.47 -17.37
CA ILE A 57 -20.47 0.44 -18.16
C ILE A 57 -21.21 -0.89 -17.96
N LEU A 58 -21.84 -1.37 -19.02
CA LEU A 58 -22.66 -2.58 -19.03
C LEU A 58 -22.12 -3.57 -20.06
N TYR A 59 -21.79 -4.77 -19.60
CA TYR A 59 -21.41 -5.89 -20.45
C TYR A 59 -22.48 -6.97 -20.39
N ASP A 60 -23.02 -7.32 -21.54
CA ASP A 60 -24.02 -8.35 -21.75
C ASP A 60 -23.34 -9.59 -22.40
N PRO A 61 -23.22 -10.71 -21.67
CA PRO A 61 -22.60 -11.92 -22.18
C PRO A 61 -23.45 -12.69 -23.20
N ASP A 62 -24.76 -12.46 -23.24
CA ASP A 62 -25.70 -13.19 -24.09
C ASP A 62 -25.69 -12.57 -25.49
N THR A 63 -25.77 -11.24 -25.57
CA THR A 63 -25.65 -10.51 -26.84
C THR A 63 -24.20 -10.21 -27.23
N ARG A 64 -23.21 -10.53 -26.37
CA ARG A 64 -21.79 -10.17 -26.53
C ARG A 64 -21.64 -8.68 -26.87
N THR A 65 -22.24 -7.85 -26.03
CA THR A 65 -22.26 -6.39 -26.18
C THR A 65 -21.66 -5.70 -24.96
N LEU A 66 -20.93 -4.62 -25.19
CA LEU A 66 -20.46 -3.69 -24.17
C LEU A 66 -21.03 -2.30 -24.47
N THR A 67 -21.72 -1.71 -23.51
CA THR A 67 -22.28 -0.36 -23.61
C THR A 67 -21.60 0.52 -22.56
N ILE A 68 -21.03 1.64 -23.00
CA ILE A 68 -20.50 2.69 -22.15
C ILE A 68 -21.34 3.94 -22.40
N ARG A 69 -21.93 4.52 -21.36
CA ARG A 69 -22.74 5.74 -21.50
C ARG A 69 -22.40 6.74 -20.42
N ASP A 70 -22.16 7.98 -20.81
CA ASP A 70 -22.02 9.12 -19.91
C ASP A 70 -23.09 10.19 -20.17
N ASN A 71 -23.34 11.03 -19.18
CA ASN A 71 -24.15 12.25 -19.28
C ASN A 71 -23.27 13.53 -19.35
N SER A 72 -22.07 13.46 -19.95
CA SER A 72 -21.22 14.64 -20.16
C SER A 72 -21.82 15.55 -21.25
N ILE A 73 -21.02 16.50 -21.76
CA ILE A 73 -21.50 17.54 -22.69
C ILE A 73 -21.99 16.99 -24.04
N GLY A 74 -21.51 15.81 -24.47
CA GLY A 74 -21.71 15.27 -25.80
C GLY A 74 -20.90 15.98 -26.89
N MET A 75 -21.11 15.57 -28.13
CA MET A 75 -20.43 16.06 -29.34
C MET A 75 -21.44 16.40 -30.43
N SER A 76 -21.18 17.49 -31.16
CA SER A 76 -21.85 17.81 -32.42
C SER A 76 -21.39 16.87 -33.54
N GLN A 77 -22.00 16.96 -34.73
CA GLN A 77 -21.56 16.21 -35.90
C GLN A 77 -20.08 16.50 -36.22
N THR A 78 -19.69 17.77 -36.29
CA THR A 78 -18.32 18.18 -36.62
C THR A 78 -17.30 17.69 -35.59
N GLU A 79 -17.67 17.73 -34.31
CA GLU A 79 -16.80 17.22 -33.23
C GLU A 79 -16.65 15.71 -33.28
N LEU A 80 -17.73 14.98 -33.59
CA LEU A 80 -17.69 13.54 -33.77
C LEU A 80 -16.85 13.15 -35.00
N GLU A 81 -17.00 13.85 -36.12
CA GLU A 81 -16.18 13.67 -37.31
C GLU A 81 -14.69 13.86 -36.99
N ALA A 82 -14.34 14.96 -36.32
CA ALA A 82 -12.97 15.22 -35.89
C ALA A 82 -12.45 14.13 -34.94
N ALA A 83 -13.28 13.64 -34.01
CA ALA A 83 -12.92 12.57 -33.09
C ALA A 83 -12.70 11.22 -33.79
N LEU A 84 -13.28 10.99 -34.98
CA LEU A 84 -13.13 9.75 -35.75
C LEU A 84 -11.93 9.76 -36.70
N LEU A 85 -11.32 10.92 -36.95
CA LEU A 85 -10.11 11.02 -37.77
C LEU A 85 -8.91 10.32 -37.10
N ILE A 86 -8.24 9.46 -37.87
CA ILE A 86 -6.99 8.81 -37.44
C ILE A 86 -5.89 9.89 -37.45
N ALA A 87 -5.18 10.06 -36.33
CA ALA A 87 -4.07 11.00 -36.11
C ALA A 87 -4.41 12.49 -35.90
N ALA A 88 -5.65 12.84 -35.51
CA ALA A 88 -5.92 14.16 -34.97
C ALA A 88 -5.40 14.26 -33.52
N ASN A 89 -4.42 15.14 -33.27
CA ASN A 89 -4.01 15.44 -31.90
C ASN A 89 -5.19 16.12 -31.16
N PRO A 90 -5.40 15.80 -29.88
CA PRO A 90 -6.41 16.46 -29.07
C PRO A 90 -6.07 17.97 -28.96
N PRO A 91 -7.09 18.84 -28.88
CA PRO A 91 -6.89 20.30 -28.92
C PRO A 91 -6.16 20.89 -27.72
N ARG A 92 -5.97 20.11 -26.63
CA ARG A 92 -5.24 20.54 -25.43
C ARG A 92 -4.13 19.54 -25.09
N GLU A 93 -2.90 20.04 -25.04
CA GLU A 93 -1.77 19.32 -24.45
C GLU A 93 -1.90 19.36 -22.92
N GLY A 94 -1.87 18.21 -22.25
CA GLY A 94 -1.95 18.13 -20.78
C GLY A 94 -3.26 17.58 -20.20
N GLY A 95 -4.19 17.08 -21.03
CA GLY A 95 -5.38 16.36 -20.56
C GLY A 95 -5.17 14.85 -20.40
N ARG A 96 -6.22 14.12 -19.99
CA ARG A 96 -6.23 12.64 -19.93
C ARG A 96 -6.22 11.98 -21.32
N SER A 97 -6.58 12.74 -22.36
CA SER A 97 -6.57 12.30 -23.76
C SER A 97 -5.40 12.98 -24.48
N LYS A 98 -4.27 12.30 -24.62
CA LYS A 98 -3.02 12.86 -25.18
C LYS A 98 -2.76 12.51 -26.64
N TYR A 99 -3.20 11.34 -27.10
CA TYR A 99 -2.78 10.79 -28.40
C TYR A 99 -3.90 10.68 -29.45
N GLY A 100 -5.12 11.14 -29.15
CA GLY A 100 -6.27 11.13 -30.09
C GLY A 100 -6.78 9.75 -30.51
N MET A 101 -6.07 8.66 -30.21
CA MET A 101 -6.37 7.30 -30.68
C MET A 101 -7.20 6.45 -29.70
N GLY A 102 -7.19 6.77 -28.40
CA GLY A 102 -7.70 5.92 -27.31
C GLY A 102 -9.07 5.28 -27.57
N LEU A 103 -10.08 6.08 -27.93
CA LEU A 103 -11.44 5.59 -28.23
C LEU A 103 -11.45 4.52 -29.33
N LYS A 104 -10.76 4.79 -30.45
CA LYS A 104 -10.79 3.92 -31.64
C LYS A 104 -10.04 2.63 -31.36
N THR A 105 -8.88 2.76 -30.72
CA THR A 105 -8.06 1.64 -30.30
C THR A 105 -8.82 0.73 -29.34
N ALA A 106 -9.43 1.27 -28.28
CA ALA A 106 -10.19 0.51 -27.30
C ALA A 106 -11.44 -0.14 -27.93
N ALA A 107 -12.20 0.60 -28.75
CA ALA A 107 -13.40 0.07 -29.39
C ALA A 107 -13.09 -1.11 -30.32
N CYS A 108 -12.07 -0.97 -31.19
CA CYS A 108 -11.64 -2.03 -32.10
C CYS A 108 -10.94 -3.18 -31.37
N TRP A 109 -10.33 -2.92 -30.21
CA TRP A 109 -9.81 -3.96 -29.34
C TRP A 109 -10.95 -4.78 -28.70
N PHE A 110 -12.07 -4.16 -28.36
CA PHE A 110 -13.19 -4.87 -27.76
C PHE A 110 -14.01 -5.69 -28.78
N GLY A 111 -14.35 -5.15 -29.95
CA GLY A 111 -15.21 -5.84 -30.91
C GLY A 111 -15.13 -5.32 -32.35
N ASP A 112 -15.75 -6.07 -33.26
CA ASP A 112 -15.76 -5.80 -34.70
C ASP A 112 -16.74 -4.72 -35.13
N GLU A 113 -17.70 -4.37 -34.27
CA GLU A 113 -18.73 -3.40 -34.59
C GLU A 113 -18.94 -2.49 -33.39
N TRP A 114 -18.94 -1.19 -33.63
CA TRP A 114 -19.23 -0.23 -32.58
C TRP A 114 -20.00 0.97 -33.10
N THR A 115 -20.88 1.49 -32.26
CA THR A 115 -21.75 2.62 -32.54
C THR A 115 -21.49 3.70 -31.51
N ILE A 116 -21.31 4.94 -31.95
CA ILE A 116 -21.35 6.12 -31.09
C ILE A 116 -22.68 6.81 -31.35
N LYS A 117 -23.46 7.05 -30.29
CA LYS A 117 -24.62 7.92 -30.29
C LYS A 117 -24.35 9.06 -29.32
N THR A 118 -24.42 10.28 -29.79
CA THR A 118 -24.06 11.46 -28.99
C THR A 118 -25.10 12.56 -29.18
N LYS A 119 -25.31 13.34 -28.12
CA LYS A 119 -26.15 14.53 -28.13
C LYS A 119 -25.43 15.62 -27.36
N LYS A 120 -25.15 16.75 -28.01
CA LYS A 120 -24.50 17.88 -27.36
C LYS A 120 -25.49 18.79 -26.65
N LEU A 121 -25.21 19.18 -25.40
CA LEU A 121 -26.03 20.14 -24.66
C LEU A 121 -26.22 21.44 -25.45
N GLY A 122 -27.46 21.91 -25.57
CA GLY A 122 -27.83 23.12 -26.29
C GLY A 122 -28.04 22.97 -27.80
N GLU A 123 -27.69 21.82 -28.40
CA GLU A 123 -27.97 21.55 -29.82
C GLU A 123 -29.34 20.88 -30.02
N LYS A 124 -29.89 20.87 -31.24
CA LYS A 124 -31.23 20.30 -31.53
C LYS A 124 -31.20 18.90 -32.15
N GLU A 125 -30.00 18.36 -32.30
CA GLU A 125 -29.78 17.13 -33.06
C GLU A 125 -28.91 16.18 -32.25
N SER A 126 -29.24 14.89 -32.31
CA SER A 126 -28.36 13.80 -31.89
C SER A 126 -27.76 13.14 -33.12
N VAL A 127 -26.51 12.70 -33.00
CA VAL A 127 -25.76 12.10 -34.11
C VAL A 127 -25.43 10.67 -33.73
N ARG A 128 -25.62 9.74 -34.67
CA ARG A 128 -25.24 8.35 -34.55
C ARG A 128 -24.30 7.97 -35.69
N VAL A 129 -23.18 7.33 -35.37
CA VAL A 129 -22.26 6.74 -36.35
C VAL A 129 -21.96 5.30 -35.97
N THR A 130 -22.02 4.38 -36.93
CA THR A 130 -21.68 2.98 -36.75
C THR A 130 -20.44 2.64 -37.58
N VAL A 131 -19.49 1.95 -36.96
CA VAL A 131 -18.27 1.46 -37.59
C VAL A 131 -18.29 -0.06 -37.57
N ASP A 132 -18.29 -0.65 -38.77
CA ASP A 132 -18.01 -2.06 -38.99
C ASP A 132 -16.53 -2.19 -39.38
N VAL A 133 -15.72 -2.69 -38.44
CA VAL A 133 -14.26 -2.72 -38.57
C VAL A 133 -13.81 -3.58 -39.76
N PRO A 134 -14.32 -4.83 -39.96
CA PRO A 134 -14.05 -5.59 -41.18
C PRO A 134 -14.41 -4.84 -42.46
N ALA A 135 -15.61 -4.26 -42.56
CA ALA A 135 -16.05 -3.59 -43.78
C ALA A 135 -15.21 -2.35 -44.12
N VAL A 136 -14.84 -1.55 -43.11
CA VAL A 136 -13.97 -0.38 -43.28
C VAL A 136 -12.57 -0.78 -43.75
N ALA A 137 -12.01 -1.86 -43.18
CA ALA A 137 -10.70 -2.36 -43.57
C ALA A 137 -10.69 -2.98 -44.98
N GLU A 138 -11.73 -3.73 -45.36
CA GLU A 138 -11.85 -4.37 -46.68
C GLU A 138 -12.08 -3.35 -47.80
N ARG A 139 -13.00 -2.40 -47.59
CA ARG A 139 -13.33 -1.37 -48.60
C ARG A 139 -12.21 -0.36 -48.78
N ARG A 140 -11.28 -0.27 -47.81
CA ARG A 140 -10.22 0.76 -47.74
C ARG A 140 -10.79 2.19 -47.80
N THR A 141 -12.05 2.37 -47.41
CA THR A 141 -12.73 3.66 -47.32
C THR A 141 -13.14 3.91 -45.88
N GLY A 142 -12.71 5.04 -45.30
CA GLY A 142 -13.13 5.47 -43.97
C GLY A 142 -14.43 6.29 -43.99
N LEU A 143 -15.20 6.21 -45.07
CA LEU A 143 -16.45 6.95 -45.22
C LEU A 143 -17.51 6.34 -44.30
N LEU A 144 -17.91 7.12 -43.31
CA LEU A 144 -18.97 6.77 -42.37
C LEU A 144 -20.15 7.72 -42.62
N ALA A 145 -21.36 7.19 -42.66
CA ALA A 145 -22.57 7.99 -42.82
C ALA A 145 -23.15 8.30 -41.43
N PRO A 146 -23.14 9.57 -40.98
CA PRO A 146 -23.84 9.95 -39.76
C PRO A 146 -25.35 9.89 -39.96
N ASP A 147 -26.04 9.36 -38.96
CA ASP A 147 -27.50 9.33 -38.85
C ASP A 147 -27.93 10.38 -37.83
N ILE A 148 -28.65 11.41 -38.29
CA ILE A 148 -28.97 12.62 -37.53
C ILE A 148 -30.45 12.62 -37.18
N HIS A 149 -30.76 12.80 -35.90
CA HIS A 149 -32.13 12.78 -35.38
C HIS A 149 -32.42 14.04 -34.54
N PRO A 150 -33.62 14.64 -34.65
CA PRO A 150 -34.07 15.68 -33.74
C PRO A 150 -34.00 15.22 -32.28
N ALA A 151 -33.60 16.11 -31.38
CA ALA A 151 -33.50 15.86 -29.95
C ALA A 151 -33.63 17.15 -29.15
N GLU A 152 -34.08 17.03 -27.90
CA GLU A 152 -34.24 18.17 -26.98
C GLU A 152 -32.91 18.89 -26.72
N GLU A 153 -32.96 20.21 -26.61
CA GLU A 153 -31.77 21.04 -26.33
C GLU A 153 -31.16 20.73 -24.97
N SER A 154 -31.99 20.41 -23.98
CA SER A 154 -31.55 20.04 -22.63
C SER A 154 -30.95 18.64 -22.56
N ALA A 155 -31.15 17.77 -23.55
CA ALA A 155 -30.54 16.46 -23.54
C ALA A 155 -29.05 16.55 -23.87
N HIS A 156 -28.22 15.79 -23.13
CA HIS A 156 -26.80 15.64 -23.39
C HIS A 156 -26.28 14.28 -22.93
N TYR A 157 -25.46 13.63 -23.76
CA TYR A 157 -24.84 12.34 -23.46
C TYR A 157 -23.88 11.90 -24.56
N THR A 158 -23.03 10.94 -24.23
CA THR A 158 -22.40 10.05 -25.22
C THR A 158 -22.66 8.60 -24.82
N GLU A 159 -23.10 7.78 -25.79
CA GLU A 159 -23.27 6.34 -25.65
C GLU A 159 -22.44 5.63 -26.71
N ILE A 160 -21.57 4.73 -26.28
CA ILE A 160 -20.73 3.87 -27.11
C ILE A 160 -21.20 2.43 -26.90
N LYS A 161 -21.74 1.81 -27.95
CA LYS A 161 -22.16 0.41 -27.95
C LYS A 161 -21.22 -0.40 -28.83
N ILE A 162 -20.56 -1.40 -28.27
CA ILE A 162 -19.59 -2.27 -28.95
C ILE A 162 -20.18 -3.68 -28.99
N GLY A 163 -20.45 -4.19 -30.18
CA GLY A 163 -20.95 -5.53 -30.45
C GLY A 163 -19.87 -6.46 -31.00
N LYS A 164 -20.23 -7.73 -31.23
CA LYS A 164 -19.32 -8.76 -31.77
C LYS A 164 -18.01 -8.83 -30.97
N LEU A 165 -18.11 -8.80 -29.64
CA LEU A 165 -16.94 -8.71 -28.76
C LEU A 165 -15.97 -9.87 -28.99
N HIS A 166 -14.67 -9.58 -29.09
CA HIS A 166 -13.62 -10.58 -29.30
C HIS A 166 -13.34 -11.44 -28.06
N ARG A 167 -13.77 -10.96 -26.89
CA ARG A 167 -13.40 -11.52 -25.59
C ARG A 167 -14.58 -11.48 -24.62
N ARG A 168 -14.71 -12.49 -23.76
CA ARG A 168 -15.72 -12.58 -22.70
C ARG A 168 -15.15 -12.09 -21.38
N PHE A 169 -15.98 -11.47 -20.54
CA PHE A 169 -15.54 -11.06 -19.19
C PHE A 169 -15.89 -12.15 -18.19
N SER A 170 -14.86 -12.81 -17.65
CA SER A 170 -15.02 -13.73 -16.52
C SER A 170 -15.41 -12.97 -15.25
N THR A 171 -15.87 -13.68 -14.21
CA THR A 171 -16.13 -13.08 -12.89
C THR A 171 -14.89 -12.41 -12.31
N ALA A 172 -13.71 -13.03 -12.45
CA ALA A 172 -12.45 -12.46 -12.01
C ALA A 172 -12.11 -11.17 -12.78
N THR A 173 -12.31 -11.16 -14.10
CA THR A 173 -12.13 -9.97 -14.94
C THR A 173 -13.05 -8.84 -14.50
N LYS A 174 -14.34 -9.11 -14.29
CA LYS A 174 -15.32 -8.11 -13.80
C LYS A 174 -14.88 -7.52 -12.45
N ASN A 175 -14.43 -8.37 -11.52
CA ASN A 175 -13.98 -7.91 -10.20
C ASN A 175 -12.69 -7.08 -10.27
N ASN A 176 -11.72 -7.50 -11.07
CA ASN A 176 -10.51 -6.70 -11.29
C ASN A 176 -10.84 -5.38 -11.98
N THR A 177 -11.73 -5.37 -12.97
CA THR A 177 -12.19 -4.14 -13.62
C THR A 177 -12.74 -3.14 -12.61
N ARG A 178 -13.63 -3.56 -11.71
CA ARG A 178 -14.16 -2.68 -10.67
C ARG A 178 -13.05 -2.12 -9.77
N LYS A 179 -12.12 -2.98 -9.31
CA LYS A 179 -11.00 -2.58 -8.44
C LYS A 179 -10.05 -1.57 -9.12
N HIS A 180 -9.69 -1.83 -10.38
CA HIS A 180 -8.80 -0.97 -11.13
C HIS A 180 -9.47 0.36 -11.49
N LEU A 181 -10.75 0.36 -11.92
CA LEU A 181 -11.47 1.62 -12.16
C LEU A 181 -11.57 2.47 -10.89
N ALA A 182 -11.83 1.85 -9.74
CA ALA A 182 -11.83 2.55 -8.45
C ALA A 182 -10.47 3.19 -8.16
N SER A 183 -9.37 2.49 -8.42
CA SER A 183 -8.02 3.03 -8.23
C SER A 183 -7.68 4.13 -9.23
N ILE A 184 -7.94 3.92 -10.52
CA ILE A 184 -7.61 4.85 -11.61
C ILE A 184 -8.26 6.22 -11.37
N TYR A 185 -9.54 6.23 -10.99
CA TYR A 185 -10.37 7.43 -10.86
C TYR A 185 -10.61 7.85 -9.41
N ARG A 186 -9.80 7.37 -8.47
CA ARG A 186 -10.02 7.61 -7.03
C ARG A 186 -10.12 9.09 -6.64
N ARG A 187 -9.44 10.00 -7.34
CA ARG A 187 -9.55 11.45 -7.09
C ARG A 187 -10.92 11.98 -7.52
N ASP A 188 -11.37 11.62 -8.73
CA ASP A 188 -12.70 12.00 -9.24
C ASP A 188 -13.82 11.44 -8.34
N LEU A 189 -13.66 10.20 -7.88
CA LEU A 189 -14.62 9.54 -6.98
C LEU A 189 -14.64 10.16 -5.58
N LYS A 190 -13.48 10.55 -5.04
CA LYS A 190 -13.34 11.14 -3.70
C LYS A 190 -13.98 12.54 -3.61
N GLU A 191 -13.84 13.34 -4.66
CA GLU A 191 -14.46 14.66 -4.73
C GLU A 191 -16.00 14.60 -4.80
N GLY A 192 -16.57 13.41 -5.10
CA GLY A 192 -18.00 13.22 -5.23
C GLY A 192 -18.60 13.88 -6.48
N ALA A 193 -17.76 14.40 -7.39
CA ALA A 193 -18.19 15.04 -8.63
C ALA A 193 -18.53 14.02 -9.75
N THR A 194 -18.00 12.79 -9.66
CA THR A 194 -18.17 11.74 -10.66
C THR A 194 -18.65 10.43 -10.02
N GLU A 195 -19.62 9.79 -10.65
CA GLU A 195 -20.06 8.43 -10.38
C GLU A 195 -19.70 7.51 -11.55
N ILE A 196 -19.09 6.36 -11.24
CA ILE A 196 -18.81 5.32 -12.23
C ILE A 196 -19.59 4.08 -11.81
N TRP A 197 -20.41 3.55 -12.70
CA TRP A 197 -21.23 2.36 -12.49
C TRP A 197 -20.73 1.24 -13.40
N PHE A 198 -20.36 0.10 -12.82
CA PHE A 198 -19.97 -1.09 -13.57
C PHE A 198 -20.92 -2.24 -13.24
N GLN A 199 -21.63 -2.79 -14.24
CA GLN A 199 -22.64 -3.83 -14.03
C GLN A 199 -23.72 -3.44 -13.01
N ASN A 200 -24.21 -2.20 -13.07
CA ASN A 200 -25.19 -1.61 -12.14
C ASN A 200 -24.70 -1.48 -10.68
N GLU A 201 -23.41 -1.64 -10.42
CA GLU A 201 -22.81 -1.39 -9.11
C GLU A 201 -21.95 -0.12 -9.15
N LEU A 202 -22.14 0.75 -8.17
CA LEU A 202 -21.34 1.96 -8.01
C LEU A 202 -19.90 1.56 -7.64
N VAL A 203 -18.94 2.02 -8.43
CA VAL A 203 -17.51 1.89 -8.18
C VAL A 203 -17.14 2.83 -7.04
N LYS A 204 -16.64 2.26 -5.94
CA LYS A 204 -16.24 3.01 -4.74
C LYS A 204 -14.75 2.85 -4.49
N TRP A 205 -14.11 3.94 -4.14
CA TRP A 205 -12.75 3.95 -3.63
C TRP A 205 -12.75 4.23 -2.13
N GLU A 206 -12.16 3.34 -1.35
CA GLU A 206 -11.90 3.56 0.06
C GLU A 206 -10.53 4.25 0.19
N SER A 207 -10.54 5.56 0.48
CA SER A 207 -9.31 6.31 0.70
C SER A 207 -8.64 5.89 2.01
N PHE A 208 -7.31 5.99 2.06
CA PHE A 208 -6.59 5.95 3.33
C PHE A 208 -7.15 7.01 4.28
N GLY A 209 -7.69 6.58 5.41
CA GLY A 209 -8.20 7.45 6.47
C GLY A 209 -7.11 7.82 7.47
N SER A 210 -7.44 8.67 8.45
CA SER A 210 -6.50 9.05 9.53
C SER A 210 -6.00 7.85 10.35
N LYS A 211 -6.76 6.76 10.40
CA LYS A 211 -6.37 5.52 11.09
C LYS A 211 -5.55 4.56 10.22
N SER A 212 -5.38 4.86 8.92
CA SER A 212 -4.65 3.98 8.01
C SER A 212 -3.13 4.07 8.19
N PHE A 213 -2.62 5.21 8.66
CA PHE A 213 -1.19 5.43 8.86
C PHE A 213 -0.75 5.15 10.29
N LEU A 214 0.48 4.68 10.43
CA LEU A 214 1.15 4.48 11.69
C LEU A 214 1.42 5.83 12.37
N ASN A 215 1.22 5.91 13.68
CA ASN A 215 1.60 7.07 14.48
C ASN A 215 2.94 6.84 15.20
N ASP A 216 3.70 7.91 15.40
CA ASP A 216 4.83 7.94 16.31
C ASP A 216 4.37 7.98 17.78
N LYS A 217 5.32 8.07 18.71
CA LYS A 217 5.05 8.09 20.16
C LYS A 217 4.35 9.37 20.62
N GLU A 218 4.42 10.44 19.83
CA GLU A 218 3.83 11.75 20.10
C GLU A 218 2.45 11.89 19.44
N GLY A 219 2.02 10.88 18.67
CA GLY A 219 0.74 10.83 17.98
C GLY A 219 0.76 11.38 16.56
N ASN A 220 1.92 11.77 16.04
CA ASN A 220 2.03 12.25 14.66
C ASN A 220 2.05 11.08 13.69
N GLN A 221 1.35 11.21 12.57
CA GLN A 221 1.36 10.20 11.53
C GLN A 221 2.72 10.14 10.84
N TYR A 222 3.19 8.93 10.54
CA TYR A 222 4.23 8.70 9.56
C TYR A 222 3.65 8.94 8.16
N LEU A 223 3.48 10.21 7.83
CA LEU A 223 3.02 10.73 6.56
C LEU A 223 3.78 12.03 6.26
N LYS A 224 4.43 12.12 5.10
CA LYS A 224 5.23 13.27 4.70
C LYS A 224 4.97 13.62 3.24
N ASN A 225 4.80 14.91 2.95
CA ASN A 225 4.78 15.41 1.58
C ASN A 225 6.19 15.45 1.00
N VAL A 226 6.32 15.11 -0.27
CA VAL A 226 7.58 15.12 -1.02
C VAL A 226 7.47 16.00 -2.26
N SER A 227 8.59 16.62 -2.62
CA SER A 227 8.75 17.40 -3.84
C SER A 227 10.14 17.16 -4.39
N ILE A 228 10.24 16.50 -5.53
CA ILE A 228 11.48 16.00 -6.11
C ILE A 228 11.61 16.59 -7.52
N ASP A 229 12.73 17.26 -7.79
CA ASP A 229 13.08 17.69 -9.15
C ASP A 229 13.74 16.54 -9.92
N VAL A 230 13.30 16.30 -11.14
CA VAL A 230 13.84 15.30 -12.07
C VAL A 230 14.00 15.99 -13.43
N ASN A 231 15.23 16.36 -13.79
CA ASN A 231 15.54 17.04 -15.05
C ASN A 231 14.65 18.28 -15.30
N GLY A 232 14.38 19.07 -14.26
CA GLY A 232 13.52 20.26 -14.33
C GLY A 232 12.01 19.98 -14.27
N LYS A 233 11.60 18.70 -14.14
CA LYS A 233 10.21 18.28 -13.90
C LYS A 233 10.01 18.05 -12.40
N THR A 234 9.00 18.68 -11.82
CA THR A 234 8.70 18.52 -10.39
C THR A 234 7.73 17.36 -10.17
N VAL A 235 8.19 16.33 -9.46
CA VAL A 235 7.35 15.27 -8.91
C VAL A 235 6.91 15.68 -7.51
N THR A 236 5.59 15.79 -7.29
CA THR A 236 5.03 16.13 -5.96
C THR A 236 4.22 14.97 -5.42
N GLY A 237 4.05 14.87 -4.11
CA GLY A 237 3.28 13.76 -3.57
C GLY A 237 3.42 13.60 -2.07
N TRP A 238 3.16 12.38 -1.62
CA TRP A 238 3.36 12.00 -0.22
C TRP A 238 3.85 10.56 -0.09
N VAL A 239 4.56 10.31 1.01
CA VAL A 239 5.04 9.00 1.45
C VAL A 239 4.48 8.74 2.85
N GLY A 240 4.05 7.50 3.11
CA GLY A 240 3.53 7.12 4.42
C GLY A 240 3.80 5.66 4.78
N VAL A 241 3.65 5.35 6.06
CA VAL A 241 3.71 3.97 6.59
C VAL A 241 2.34 3.59 7.11
N LEU A 242 1.77 2.49 6.61
CA LEU A 242 0.49 1.98 7.06
C LEU A 242 0.58 1.33 8.45
N ALA A 243 -0.47 1.52 9.26
CA ALA A 243 -0.61 0.87 10.56
C ALA A 243 -0.79 -0.65 10.41
N SER A 244 -1.65 -1.07 9.48
CA SER A 244 -1.82 -2.46 9.05
C SER A 244 -1.28 -2.65 7.62
N GLY A 245 -0.53 -3.73 7.40
CA GLY A 245 0.09 -4.02 6.11
C GLY A 245 -0.82 -4.80 5.16
N GLY A 246 -0.58 -4.65 3.85
CA GLY A 246 -1.07 -5.54 2.81
C GLY A 246 -0.30 -5.33 1.51
N ARG A 247 0.15 -6.41 0.86
CA ARG A 247 1.03 -6.33 -0.34
C ARG A 247 0.46 -5.45 -1.46
N THR A 248 -0.86 -5.43 -1.60
CA THR A 248 -1.59 -4.65 -2.61
C THR A 248 -1.62 -3.15 -2.30
N PHE A 249 -1.49 -2.77 -1.02
CA PHE A 249 -1.50 -1.38 -0.56
C PHE A 249 -0.11 -0.76 -0.43
N GLY A 250 0.93 -1.59 -0.35
CA GLY A 250 2.33 -1.14 -0.39
C GLY A 250 2.79 -0.74 -1.80
N GLY A 251 3.73 0.19 -1.87
CA GLY A 251 4.25 0.78 -3.10
C GLY A 251 3.69 2.18 -3.40
N PHE A 252 4.22 2.79 -4.45
CA PHE A 252 3.87 4.14 -4.89
C PHE A 252 2.87 4.10 -6.04
N SER A 253 1.77 4.82 -5.90
CA SER A 253 0.89 5.09 -7.02
C SER A 253 1.39 6.32 -7.78
N LEU A 254 1.58 6.19 -9.09
CA LEU A 254 1.99 7.26 -9.99
C LEU A 254 0.75 7.84 -10.67
N LEU A 255 0.58 9.15 -10.58
CA LEU A 255 -0.57 9.87 -11.12
C LEU A 255 -0.12 10.93 -12.12
N GLN A 256 -0.94 11.16 -13.13
CA GLN A 256 -0.81 12.27 -14.06
C GLN A 256 -2.20 12.83 -14.34
N ASN A 257 -2.39 14.15 -14.24
CA ASN A 257 -3.69 14.80 -14.46
C ASN A 257 -4.83 14.18 -13.63
N ASP A 258 -4.57 13.96 -12.34
CA ASP A 258 -5.45 13.31 -11.36
C ASP A 258 -5.87 11.87 -11.70
N ARG A 259 -5.29 11.25 -12.72
CA ARG A 259 -5.52 9.86 -13.12
C ARG A 259 -4.35 9.00 -12.66
N VAL A 260 -4.61 7.89 -11.99
CA VAL A 260 -3.55 6.92 -11.69
C VAL A 260 -3.10 6.24 -13.00
N ILE A 261 -1.81 6.28 -13.29
CA ILE A 261 -1.20 5.56 -14.40
C ILE A 261 -0.84 4.14 -13.94
N ARG A 262 -0.08 4.05 -12.84
CA ARG A 262 0.31 2.80 -12.20
C ARG A 262 0.08 2.91 -10.71
N GLY A 263 -0.66 1.97 -10.12
CA GLY A 263 -1.06 2.04 -8.71
C GLY A 263 -1.75 0.77 -8.25
N TYR A 264 -2.53 0.87 -7.18
CA TYR A 264 -3.24 -0.28 -6.61
C TYR A 264 -3.96 -1.12 -7.69
N PRO A 265 -3.88 -2.47 -7.62
CA PRO A 265 -3.16 -3.29 -6.65
C PRO A 265 -1.68 -3.56 -7.04
N THR A 266 -1.21 -3.03 -8.17
CA THR A 266 0.13 -3.25 -8.75
C THR A 266 0.94 -1.95 -8.75
N ALA A 267 1.07 -1.35 -7.56
CA ALA A 267 1.80 -0.10 -7.38
C ALA A 267 3.28 -0.23 -7.78
N TRP A 268 3.90 0.90 -8.13
CA TRP A 268 5.31 0.97 -8.48
C TRP A 268 6.17 0.79 -7.23
N LYS A 269 7.15 -0.14 -7.29
CA LYS A 269 8.02 -0.51 -6.17
C LYS A 269 9.47 -0.43 -6.63
N PRO A 270 10.11 0.75 -6.57
CA PRO A 270 11.49 0.91 -7.01
C PRO A 270 12.44 0.08 -6.16
N ALA A 271 13.38 -0.59 -6.80
CA ALA A 271 14.25 -1.58 -6.16
C ALA A 271 15.13 -0.95 -5.07
N ALA A 272 15.55 0.31 -5.28
CA ALA A 272 16.31 1.09 -4.30
C ALA A 272 15.59 1.21 -2.93
N ILE A 273 14.25 1.10 -2.91
CA ILE A 273 13.43 1.24 -1.71
C ILE A 273 12.91 -0.12 -1.24
N PHE A 274 12.42 -0.96 -2.16
CA PHE A 274 11.69 -2.19 -1.83
C PHE A 274 12.51 -3.49 -1.96
N GLY A 275 13.73 -3.44 -2.52
CA GLY A 275 14.57 -4.61 -2.75
C GLY A 275 14.32 -5.27 -4.12
N GLN A 276 14.40 -6.59 -4.20
CA GLN A 276 14.22 -7.32 -5.46
C GLN A 276 12.84 -7.07 -6.10
N GLU A 277 12.78 -7.10 -7.44
CA GLU A 277 11.52 -7.00 -8.19
C GLU A 277 10.52 -8.07 -7.73
N GLU A 278 9.25 -7.67 -7.60
CA GLU A 278 8.12 -8.39 -6.94
C GLU A 278 8.13 -8.47 -5.40
N GLY A 279 9.23 -8.10 -4.75
CA GLY A 279 9.34 -7.92 -3.31
C GLY A 279 9.23 -9.21 -2.50
N SER A 280 10.17 -9.41 -1.58
CA SER A 280 9.99 -10.32 -0.44
C SER A 280 8.65 -10.02 0.27
N ASN A 281 8.01 -11.02 0.87
CA ASN A 281 6.80 -10.83 1.68
C ASN A 281 7.10 -10.12 3.02
N ASP A 282 7.83 -9.02 2.97
CA ASP A 282 8.29 -8.26 4.12
C ASP A 282 7.35 -7.10 4.45
N THR A 283 7.53 -6.57 5.66
CA THR A 283 6.71 -5.49 6.21
C THR A 283 6.85 -4.17 5.45
N VAL A 284 7.98 -3.92 4.77
CA VAL A 284 8.17 -2.74 3.92
C VAL A 284 7.26 -2.82 2.69
N ASN A 285 7.29 -3.96 2.00
CA ASN A 285 6.51 -4.25 0.81
C ASN A 285 4.99 -4.30 1.06
N GLN A 286 4.58 -4.37 2.33
CA GLN A 286 3.19 -4.35 2.76
C GLN A 286 2.73 -3.00 3.33
N ARG A 287 3.64 -2.16 3.86
CA ARG A 287 3.27 -0.99 4.67
C ARG A 287 3.78 0.35 4.13
N LEU A 288 4.92 0.37 3.46
CA LEU A 288 5.44 1.61 2.87
C LEU A 288 4.64 1.90 1.61
N CYS A 289 3.98 3.06 1.56
CA CYS A 289 3.16 3.46 0.43
C CYS A 289 3.29 4.95 0.14
N GLY A 290 2.77 5.37 -1.01
CA GLY A 290 2.70 6.78 -1.33
C GLY A 290 1.96 7.07 -2.63
N GLU A 291 1.78 8.35 -2.91
CA GLU A 291 1.26 8.84 -4.17
C GLU A 291 2.20 9.91 -4.71
N LEU A 292 2.53 9.81 -6.00
CA LEU A 292 3.42 10.72 -6.69
C LEU A 292 2.71 11.25 -7.95
N ASN A 293 2.54 12.56 -8.04
CA ASN A 293 2.14 13.27 -9.24
C ASN A 293 3.36 13.43 -10.13
N VAL A 294 3.34 12.82 -11.30
CA VAL A 294 4.39 12.79 -12.31
C VAL A 294 3.89 13.51 -13.57
N ASP A 295 3.37 14.73 -13.38
CA ASP A 295 2.96 15.58 -14.49
C ASP A 295 4.20 15.97 -15.32
N GLY A 296 4.08 15.94 -16.66
CA GLY A 296 5.20 16.21 -17.59
C GLY A 296 6.03 14.99 -18.00
N PHE A 297 5.79 13.80 -17.43
CA PHE A 297 6.41 12.55 -17.88
C PHE A 297 5.60 11.91 -19.02
N GLN A 298 6.27 11.13 -19.87
CA GLN A 298 5.59 10.39 -20.94
C GLN A 298 4.94 9.13 -20.36
N VAL A 299 3.79 8.73 -20.90
CA VAL A 299 3.12 7.47 -20.56
C VAL A 299 3.21 6.54 -21.75
N ASN A 300 3.20 5.23 -21.51
CA ASN A 300 3.11 4.27 -22.59
C ASN A 300 1.76 4.38 -23.34
N HIS A 301 1.69 3.79 -24.54
CA HIS A 301 0.50 3.88 -25.39
C HIS A 301 -0.79 3.32 -24.76
N THR A 302 -0.67 2.42 -23.78
CA THR A 302 -1.79 1.84 -23.03
C THR A 302 -2.15 2.60 -21.75
N LYS A 303 -1.36 3.63 -21.38
CA LYS A 303 -1.45 4.38 -20.12
C LYS A 303 -1.44 3.50 -18.86
N GLU A 304 -0.65 2.42 -18.92
CA GLU A 304 -0.45 1.45 -17.83
C GLU A 304 0.84 1.71 -17.05
N ASP A 305 1.79 2.43 -17.65
CA ASP A 305 3.06 2.78 -17.01
C ASP A 305 3.65 4.07 -17.56
N ILE A 306 4.62 4.61 -16.82
CA ILE A 306 5.44 5.75 -17.25
C ILE A 306 6.49 5.25 -18.25
N SER A 307 6.62 5.97 -19.35
CA SER A 307 7.67 5.76 -20.35
C SER A 307 8.83 6.69 -20.03
N TRP A 308 9.62 6.32 -19.02
CA TRP A 308 10.81 7.07 -18.59
C TRP A 308 11.76 7.32 -19.76
N GLN A 309 12.33 8.53 -19.80
CA GLN A 309 13.37 8.92 -20.76
C GLN A 309 14.71 9.06 -20.05
N ASP A 310 15.80 8.71 -20.74
CA ASP A 310 17.16 8.86 -20.23
C ASP A 310 17.32 8.34 -18.79
N ASP A 311 17.73 9.20 -17.86
CA ASP A 311 17.97 8.91 -16.43
C ASP A 311 16.79 9.33 -15.51
N GLU A 312 15.62 9.67 -16.06
CA GLU A 312 14.48 10.16 -15.30
C GLU A 312 14.06 9.20 -14.16
N GLN A 313 14.01 7.90 -14.46
CA GLN A 313 13.65 6.88 -13.48
C GLN A 313 14.71 6.78 -12.38
N GLU A 314 15.98 6.72 -12.76
CA GLU A 314 17.10 6.55 -11.84
C GLU A 314 17.18 7.73 -10.85
N ILE A 315 17.07 8.97 -11.36
CA ILE A 315 17.06 10.18 -10.52
C ILE A 315 15.87 10.19 -9.56
N LEU A 316 14.68 9.81 -10.03
CA LEU A 316 13.50 9.74 -9.16
C LEU A 316 13.67 8.67 -8.08
N GLU A 317 14.16 7.48 -8.44
CA GLU A 317 14.39 6.39 -7.50
C GLU A 317 15.42 6.75 -6.42
N GLU A 318 16.54 7.36 -6.82
CA GLU A 318 17.58 7.81 -5.89
C GLU A 318 17.04 8.85 -4.90
N LYS A 319 16.44 9.94 -5.41
CA LYS A 319 15.93 11.02 -4.56
C LYS A 319 14.77 10.56 -3.68
N LEU A 320 13.89 9.70 -4.20
CA LEU A 320 12.79 9.14 -3.41
C LEU A 320 13.31 8.17 -2.35
N ALA A 321 14.36 7.41 -2.62
CA ALA A 321 14.97 6.53 -1.64
C ALA A 321 15.54 7.31 -0.45
N GLU A 322 16.19 8.44 -0.71
CA GLU A 322 16.65 9.38 0.33
C GLU A 322 15.48 9.88 1.20
N GLU A 323 14.39 10.33 0.58
CA GLU A 323 13.17 10.77 1.28
C GLU A 323 12.53 9.65 2.12
N CYS A 324 12.65 8.39 1.67
CA CYS A 324 12.03 7.23 2.29
C CYS A 324 12.88 6.57 3.38
N LYS A 325 14.14 6.98 3.63
CA LYS A 325 15.06 6.28 4.57
C LYS A 325 14.42 6.00 5.94
N THR A 326 13.91 7.04 6.59
CA THR A 326 13.27 6.92 7.92
C THR A 326 11.97 6.11 7.86
N PHE A 327 11.14 6.35 6.84
CA PHE A 327 9.87 5.67 6.64
C PHE A 327 10.05 4.17 6.42
N ARG A 328 11.08 3.79 5.67
CA ARG A 328 11.47 2.40 5.43
C ARG A 328 11.92 1.71 6.71
N GLN A 329 12.72 2.37 7.55
CA GLN A 329 13.14 1.82 8.85
C GLN A 329 11.94 1.60 9.78
N VAL A 330 10.99 2.54 9.77
CA VAL A 330 9.75 2.44 10.55
C VAL A 330 8.86 1.32 10.03
N ALA A 331 8.70 1.20 8.70
CA ALA A 331 7.91 0.15 8.08
C ALA A 331 8.45 -1.26 8.39
N ARG A 332 9.78 -1.40 8.50
CA ARG A 332 10.45 -2.65 8.94
C ARG A 332 10.07 -3.07 10.36
N THR A 333 9.78 -2.11 11.24
CA THR A 333 9.52 -2.39 12.65
C THR A 333 8.07 -2.90 12.80
N PRO A 334 7.86 -4.13 13.32
CA PRO A 334 6.51 -4.65 13.56
C PRO A 334 5.71 -3.71 14.46
N TYR A 335 4.45 -3.42 14.10
CA TYR A 335 3.59 -2.58 14.93
C TYR A 335 3.26 -3.31 16.24
N LYS A 336 3.61 -2.69 17.37
CA LYS A 336 3.43 -3.20 18.74
C LYS A 336 1.98 -3.28 19.25
N GLY A 337 0.99 -3.05 18.40
CA GLY A 337 -0.43 -2.99 18.81
C GLY A 337 -1.19 -4.30 18.65
N ASP A 338 -0.56 -5.36 18.13
CA ASP A 338 -1.26 -6.61 17.87
C ASP A 338 -1.23 -7.51 19.11
N THR A 339 -2.23 -7.36 19.99
CA THR A 339 -2.40 -8.19 21.19
C THR A 339 -3.03 -9.53 20.89
N ARG A 340 -3.29 -9.85 19.61
CA ARG A 340 -3.83 -11.15 19.23
C ARG A 340 -2.80 -12.25 19.46
N ARG A 341 -3.29 -13.46 19.72
CA ARG A 341 -2.43 -14.64 19.67
C ARG A 341 -1.86 -14.82 18.26
N PRO A 342 -0.58 -15.22 18.11
CA PRO A 342 -0.03 -15.59 16.82
C PRO A 342 -0.94 -16.60 16.09
N THR A 343 -1.15 -16.38 14.81
CA THR A 343 -1.85 -17.32 13.91
C THR A 343 -0.86 -18.33 13.35
N GLU A 344 -1.35 -19.41 12.74
CA GLU A 344 -0.53 -20.39 12.01
C GLU A 344 0.43 -19.70 11.04
N LYS A 345 -0.03 -18.65 10.34
CA LYS A 345 0.83 -17.91 9.41
C LYS A 345 1.97 -17.17 10.12
N ASP A 346 1.72 -16.56 11.28
CA ASP A 346 2.79 -15.88 12.03
C ASP A 346 3.80 -16.90 12.58
N ILE A 347 3.32 -18.09 12.94
CA ILE A 347 4.16 -19.22 13.36
C ILE A 347 5.05 -19.66 12.19
N ASP A 348 4.47 -19.90 11.01
CA ASP A 348 5.21 -20.29 9.80
C ASP A 348 6.28 -19.26 9.43
N GLU A 349 5.94 -17.96 9.50
CA GLU A 349 6.89 -16.87 9.22
C GLU A 349 8.02 -16.85 10.26
N ALA A 350 7.74 -17.03 11.55
CA ALA A 350 8.75 -17.09 12.61
C ALA A 350 9.66 -18.33 12.48
N VAL A 351 9.08 -19.48 12.14
CA VAL A 351 9.84 -20.73 11.90
C VAL A 351 10.75 -20.57 10.69
N SER A 352 10.24 -20.03 9.58
CA SER A 352 11.03 -19.84 8.36
C SER A 352 12.21 -18.88 8.58
N GLN A 353 12.01 -17.80 9.34
CA GLN A 353 13.11 -16.90 9.73
C GLN A 353 14.18 -17.63 10.54
N LEU A 354 13.75 -18.43 11.54
CA LEU A 354 14.66 -19.19 12.38
C LEU A 354 15.41 -20.27 11.57
N GLU A 355 14.76 -20.95 10.64
CA GLU A 355 15.39 -21.91 9.73
C GLU A 355 16.48 -21.26 8.87
N GLN A 356 16.22 -20.06 8.36
CA GLN A 356 17.20 -19.31 7.58
C GLN A 356 18.41 -18.89 8.44
N GLU A 357 18.18 -18.44 9.67
CA GLU A 357 19.25 -18.06 10.59
C GLU A 357 20.11 -19.27 10.98
N LEU A 358 19.48 -20.35 11.43
CA LEU A 358 20.17 -21.58 11.86
C LEU A 358 20.80 -22.36 10.69
N GLY A 359 20.27 -22.21 9.46
CA GLY A 359 20.83 -22.78 8.25
C GLY A 359 22.02 -22.01 7.67
N SER A 360 22.38 -20.85 8.25
CA SER A 360 23.51 -20.05 7.79
C SER A 360 24.86 -20.65 8.21
N ASN A 361 25.88 -20.48 7.37
CA ASN A 361 27.25 -20.89 7.72
C ASN A 361 27.74 -20.23 9.03
N ALA A 362 27.32 -19.00 9.31
CA ALA A 362 27.65 -18.29 10.54
C ALA A 362 27.07 -18.98 11.79
N ALA A 363 25.86 -19.53 11.70
CA ALA A 363 25.27 -20.31 12.79
C ALA A 363 25.98 -21.64 12.98
N ILE A 364 26.33 -22.33 11.88
CA ILE A 364 27.12 -23.58 11.93
C ILE A 364 28.46 -23.33 12.63
N ASP A 365 29.21 -22.31 12.20
CA ASP A 365 30.49 -21.93 12.80
C ASP A 365 30.32 -21.60 14.29
N THR A 366 29.25 -20.89 14.65
CA THR A 366 28.98 -20.53 16.05
C THR A 366 28.68 -21.77 16.92
N ILE A 367 27.97 -22.76 16.38
CA ILE A 367 27.58 -23.96 17.13
C ILE A 367 28.72 -24.98 17.22
N GLU A 368 29.50 -25.16 16.14
CA GLU A 368 30.53 -26.19 16.05
C GLU A 368 31.92 -25.74 16.49
N LEU A 369 32.28 -24.45 16.29
CA LEU A 369 33.66 -23.98 16.48
C LEU A 369 33.86 -23.16 17.75
N VAL A 370 32.80 -22.67 18.39
CA VAL A 370 32.91 -21.84 19.60
C VAL A 370 33.02 -22.73 20.83
N GLU A 371 34.23 -22.86 21.36
CA GLU A 371 34.47 -23.53 22.64
C GLU A 371 34.24 -22.56 23.81
N ALA A 372 33.46 -23.00 24.80
CA ALA A 372 33.23 -22.23 26.01
C ALA A 372 34.53 -22.12 26.83
N PRO A 373 34.91 -20.91 27.30
CA PRO A 373 35.99 -20.76 28.26
C PRO A 373 35.70 -21.54 29.55
N PRO A 374 36.74 -21.88 30.35
CA PRO A 374 36.52 -22.51 31.65
C PRO A 374 35.58 -21.68 32.55
N GLU A 375 34.70 -22.36 33.29
CA GLU A 375 33.70 -21.71 34.15
C GLU A 375 34.31 -20.68 35.11
N THR A 376 35.50 -20.97 35.66
CA THR A 376 36.22 -20.06 36.55
C THR A 376 36.59 -18.72 35.90
N VAL A 377 36.85 -18.72 34.58
CA VAL A 377 37.14 -17.50 33.80
C VAL A 377 35.86 -16.69 33.60
N LEU A 378 34.74 -17.36 33.26
CA LEU A 378 33.43 -16.74 33.07
C LEU A 378 32.93 -16.10 34.38
N GLU A 379 33.03 -16.83 35.50
CA GLU A 379 32.69 -16.32 36.83
C GLU A 379 33.54 -15.09 37.21
N THR A 380 34.84 -15.14 36.96
CA THR A 380 35.76 -14.03 37.29
C THR A 380 35.44 -12.80 36.44
N SER A 381 35.18 -12.99 35.14
CA SER A 381 34.76 -11.92 34.24
C SER A 381 33.46 -11.26 34.71
N SER A 382 32.44 -12.07 35.06
CA SER A 382 31.17 -11.56 35.58
C SER A 382 31.36 -10.74 36.86
N LYS A 383 32.13 -11.25 37.82
CA LYS A 383 32.43 -10.53 39.08
C LYS A 383 33.11 -9.19 38.84
N LEU A 384 34.07 -9.12 37.91
CA LEU A 384 34.78 -7.87 37.59
C LEU A 384 33.84 -6.83 36.97
N VAL A 385 33.00 -7.23 36.01
CA VAL A 385 32.02 -6.33 35.40
C VAL A 385 31.02 -5.84 36.44
N MET A 386 30.50 -6.73 37.28
CA MET A 386 29.54 -6.36 38.33
C MET A 386 30.16 -5.40 39.36
N ALA A 387 31.41 -5.62 39.77
CA ALA A 387 32.12 -4.72 40.68
C ALA A 387 32.34 -3.32 40.09
N GLU A 388 32.62 -3.21 38.79
CA GLU A 388 32.77 -1.92 38.12
C GLU A 388 31.44 -1.19 38.02
N VAL A 389 30.41 -1.88 37.55
CA VAL A 389 29.08 -1.32 37.31
C VAL A 389 28.41 -0.90 38.64
N ALA A 390 28.64 -1.64 39.72
CA ALA A 390 28.10 -1.33 41.05
C ALA A 390 28.66 -0.03 41.67
N LYS A 391 29.72 0.57 41.10
CA LYS A 391 30.22 1.90 41.51
C LYS A 391 29.24 3.02 41.16
N LYS A 392 28.37 2.80 40.17
CA LYS A 392 27.31 3.73 39.76
C LYS A 392 25.98 3.30 40.42
N PRO A 393 25.04 4.21 40.69
CA PRO A 393 23.74 3.82 41.22
C PRO A 393 22.96 2.93 40.23
N PRO A 394 22.22 1.92 40.70
CA PRO A 394 21.40 1.08 39.82
C PRO A 394 20.29 1.90 39.17
N ARG A 395 19.92 1.51 37.95
CA ARG A 395 18.78 2.11 37.23
C ARG A 395 17.44 1.69 37.83
N MET A 396 17.40 0.49 38.42
CA MET A 396 16.26 -0.02 39.19
C MET A 396 16.79 -0.72 40.44
N ASP A 397 16.20 -0.44 41.59
CA ASP A 397 16.45 -1.13 42.86
C ASP A 397 15.11 -1.30 43.57
N ILE A 398 14.58 -2.52 43.54
CA ILE A 398 13.23 -2.82 44.06
C ILE A 398 13.25 -4.04 44.97
N GLN A 399 12.35 -4.04 45.95
CA GLN A 399 12.07 -5.20 46.80
C GLN A 399 10.87 -5.97 46.23
N VAL A 400 11.08 -7.23 45.87
CA VAL A 400 10.05 -8.16 45.37
C VAL A 400 9.90 -9.28 46.39
N GLY A 401 8.94 -9.13 47.31
CA GLY A 401 8.78 -10.05 48.44
C GLY A 401 10.06 -10.09 49.30
N SER A 402 10.71 -11.25 49.37
CA SER A 402 11.97 -11.41 50.13
C SER A 402 13.24 -11.29 49.29
N LEU A 403 13.12 -10.97 48.01
CA LEU A 403 14.22 -10.80 47.06
C LEU A 403 14.38 -9.32 46.72
N ARG A 404 15.61 -8.81 46.77
CA ARG A 404 15.95 -7.47 46.25
C ARG A 404 16.53 -7.61 44.85
N VAL A 405 16.05 -6.82 43.89
CA VAL A 405 16.50 -6.87 42.49
C VAL A 405 17.09 -5.53 42.11
N LYS A 406 18.36 -5.55 41.68
CA LYS A 406 19.08 -4.38 41.18
C LYS A 406 19.40 -4.56 39.70
N LEU A 407 19.07 -3.56 38.88
CA LEU A 407 19.35 -3.57 37.45
C LEU A 407 20.26 -2.42 37.05
N TYR A 408 21.29 -2.75 36.29
CA TYR A 408 22.27 -1.85 35.74
C TYR A 408 22.35 -2.02 34.22
N PHE A 409 22.86 -0.98 33.55
CA PHE A 409 23.13 -1.00 32.12
C PHE A 409 24.60 -0.63 31.92
N ASP A 410 25.36 -1.55 31.34
CA ASP A 410 26.76 -1.32 31.01
C ASP A 410 26.87 -0.72 29.61
N HIS A 411 27.02 0.60 29.56
CA HIS A 411 27.19 1.36 28.31
C HIS A 411 28.61 1.29 27.75
N GLU A 412 29.58 0.80 28.54
CA GLU A 412 31.01 0.73 28.20
C GLU A 412 31.47 -0.71 27.93
N ALA A 413 30.57 -1.69 28.05
CA ALA A 413 30.80 -3.09 27.73
C ALA A 413 31.30 -3.28 26.29
N ARG A 414 32.11 -4.32 26.09
CA ARG A 414 32.53 -4.70 24.74
C ARG A 414 31.39 -5.41 24.01
N PRO A 415 31.25 -5.24 22.68
CA PRO A 415 30.22 -5.93 21.91
C PRO A 415 30.31 -7.46 21.93
N ASP A 416 31.50 -8.02 22.17
CA ASP A 416 31.77 -9.46 22.25
C ASP A 416 31.66 -10.04 23.68
N SER A 417 31.40 -9.20 24.69
CA SER A 417 31.12 -9.66 26.06
C SER A 417 29.72 -10.27 26.17
N ALA A 418 29.49 -11.03 27.24
CA ALA A 418 28.19 -11.64 27.54
C ALA A 418 27.04 -10.62 27.47
N TYR A 419 25.87 -11.08 27.03
CA TYR A 419 24.70 -10.23 26.80
C TYR A 419 24.08 -9.68 28.10
N TYR A 420 24.26 -10.39 29.22
CA TYR A 420 24.18 -9.84 30.57
C TYR A 420 25.18 -10.51 31.52
N HIS A 421 25.46 -9.84 32.63
CA HIS A 421 26.17 -10.36 33.79
C HIS A 421 25.26 -10.33 35.01
N MET A 422 25.48 -11.23 35.95
CA MET A 422 24.77 -11.22 37.21
C MET A 422 25.66 -11.55 38.40
N GLU A 423 25.27 -11.04 39.56
CA GLU A 423 25.86 -11.35 40.84
C GLU A 423 24.76 -11.70 41.85
N MET A 424 25.02 -12.77 42.60
CA MET A 424 24.13 -13.26 43.65
C MET A 424 24.76 -12.99 45.02
N LEU A 425 24.15 -12.10 45.80
CA LEU A 425 24.53 -11.87 47.18
C LEU A 425 23.57 -12.67 48.08
N ALA A 426 23.92 -13.94 48.31
CA ALA A 426 23.06 -14.92 48.97
C ALA A 426 22.64 -14.50 50.39
N GLU A 427 23.55 -13.87 51.15
CA GLU A 427 23.29 -13.38 52.50
C GLU A 427 22.27 -12.23 52.53
N GLU A 428 22.26 -11.39 51.50
CA GLU A 428 21.36 -10.24 51.38
C GLU A 428 20.07 -10.54 50.62
N ARG A 429 19.93 -11.76 50.07
CA ARG A 429 18.88 -12.12 49.09
C ARG A 429 18.76 -11.06 47.98
N THR A 430 19.90 -10.64 47.46
CA THR A 430 19.99 -9.63 46.39
C THR A 430 20.46 -10.28 45.09
N VAL A 431 19.75 -10.00 44.01
CA VAL A 431 20.17 -10.32 42.63
C VAL A 431 20.48 -9.01 41.93
N SER A 432 21.72 -8.85 41.50
CA SER A 432 22.17 -7.71 40.71
C SER A 432 22.39 -8.17 39.27
N VAL A 433 21.80 -7.47 38.31
CA VAL A 433 21.88 -7.78 36.88
C VAL A 433 22.48 -6.57 36.15
N SER A 434 23.49 -6.79 35.32
CA SER A 434 24.05 -5.79 34.42
C SER A 434 23.83 -6.22 32.97
N ILE A 435 23.09 -5.43 32.20
CA ILE A 435 22.83 -5.71 30.78
C ILE A 435 23.90 -5.03 29.92
N ASN A 436 24.51 -5.77 29.00
CA ASN A 436 25.44 -5.23 28.01
C ASN A 436 24.67 -4.39 26.98
N HIS A 437 24.80 -3.06 27.07
CA HIS A 437 24.08 -2.14 26.18
C HIS A 437 24.73 -2.01 24.79
N GLN A 438 25.92 -2.60 24.59
CA GLN A 438 26.65 -2.60 23.32
C GLN A 438 26.54 -3.94 22.56
N HIS A 439 25.75 -4.90 23.07
CA HIS A 439 25.64 -6.23 22.45
C HIS A 439 25.00 -6.12 21.04
N PRO A 440 25.60 -6.73 19.98
CA PRO A 440 25.14 -6.57 18.60
C PRO A 440 23.67 -6.97 18.36
N TYR A 441 23.15 -7.93 19.13
CA TYR A 441 21.74 -8.34 19.06
C TYR A 441 20.75 -7.18 19.35
N LEU A 442 21.17 -6.15 20.09
CA LEU A 442 20.31 -4.98 20.33
C LEU A 442 19.98 -4.22 19.04
N ILE A 443 20.87 -4.28 18.04
CA ILE A 443 20.65 -3.68 16.72
C ILE A 443 19.56 -4.45 15.96
N THR A 444 19.50 -5.77 16.10
CA THR A 444 18.54 -6.62 15.37
C THR A 444 17.13 -6.47 15.92
N ILE A 445 16.97 -6.42 17.24
CA ILE A 445 15.65 -6.28 17.88
C ILE A 445 15.14 -4.83 17.94
N GLY A 446 16.04 -3.85 17.86
CA GLY A 446 15.74 -2.43 17.94
C GLY A 446 15.05 -1.98 19.23
N ALA A 447 14.66 -0.69 19.28
CA ALA A 447 13.97 -0.11 20.44
C ALA A 447 12.60 -0.77 20.74
N ALA A 448 12.01 -1.43 19.74
CA ALA A 448 10.77 -2.18 19.90
C ALA A 448 11.00 -3.48 20.70
N GLY A 449 12.01 -4.30 20.38
CA GLY A 449 12.27 -5.52 21.16
C GLY A 449 12.87 -5.26 22.54
N TYR A 450 13.46 -4.08 22.75
CA TYR A 450 14.24 -3.77 23.97
C TYR A 450 13.53 -4.05 25.31
N PRO A 451 12.25 -3.67 25.53
CA PRO A 451 11.59 -3.97 26.80
C PRO A 451 11.42 -5.47 27.07
N ASP A 452 11.15 -6.26 26.03
CA ASP A 452 11.06 -7.72 26.19
C ASP A 452 12.44 -8.32 26.43
N TYR A 453 13.47 -7.85 25.71
CA TYR A 453 14.85 -8.27 25.95
C TYR A 453 15.31 -8.02 27.39
N VAL A 454 15.06 -6.83 27.95
CA VAL A 454 15.36 -6.51 29.35
C VAL A 454 14.60 -7.45 30.30
N ARG A 455 13.31 -7.71 30.01
CA ARG A 455 12.49 -8.66 30.78
C ARG A 455 13.08 -10.06 30.77
N GLN A 456 13.48 -10.57 29.60
CA GLN A 456 14.09 -11.90 29.48
C GLN A 456 15.36 -11.99 30.31
N CYS A 457 16.29 -11.03 30.19
CA CYS A 457 17.54 -11.02 30.96
C CYS A 457 17.30 -11.03 32.48
N VAL A 458 16.37 -10.19 32.96
CA VAL A 458 16.05 -10.12 34.39
C VAL A 458 15.37 -11.41 34.87
N TYR A 459 14.46 -11.98 34.07
CA TYR A 459 13.77 -13.22 34.43
C TYR A 459 14.70 -14.42 34.44
N ASP A 460 15.65 -14.48 33.50
CA ASP A 460 16.71 -15.49 33.50
C ASP A 460 17.55 -15.40 34.77
N ALA A 461 18.06 -14.22 35.12
CA ALA A 461 18.85 -14.02 36.33
C ALA A 461 18.10 -14.37 37.62
N ILE A 462 16.82 -14.00 37.74
CA ILE A 462 15.99 -14.36 38.90
C ILE A 462 15.76 -15.88 38.94
N ALA A 463 15.47 -16.51 37.79
CA ALA A 463 15.24 -17.95 37.71
C ALA A 463 16.50 -18.75 38.07
N GLU A 464 17.66 -18.33 37.60
CA GLU A 464 18.97 -18.90 37.97
C GLU A 464 19.25 -18.77 39.47
N PHE A 465 18.98 -17.60 40.07
CA PHE A 465 19.16 -17.39 41.51
C PHE A 465 18.27 -18.30 42.35
N ILE A 466 16.98 -18.41 41.99
CA ILE A 466 16.05 -19.27 42.72
C ILE A 466 16.48 -20.73 42.59
N ALA A 467 16.88 -21.17 41.39
CA ALA A 467 17.38 -22.52 41.16
C ALA A 467 18.62 -22.81 42.03
N ALA A 468 19.64 -21.96 41.98
CA ALA A 468 20.86 -22.09 42.77
C ALA A 468 20.58 -22.20 44.28
N LYS A 469 19.64 -21.41 44.80
CA LYS A 469 19.29 -21.41 46.22
C LYS A 469 18.51 -22.65 46.66
N MET A 470 17.62 -23.18 45.82
CA MET A 470 16.74 -24.29 46.19
C MET A 470 17.42 -25.65 46.11
N THR A 471 18.27 -25.87 45.11
CA THR A 471 18.89 -27.18 44.84
C THR A 471 20.40 -27.18 45.11
N GLY A 472 21.00 -26.02 45.42
CA GLY A 472 22.44 -25.86 45.58
C GLY A 472 23.23 -25.88 44.27
N LYS A 473 22.56 -26.02 43.12
CA LYS A 473 23.13 -26.06 41.76
C LYS A 473 22.16 -25.44 40.76
N VAL A 474 22.68 -24.82 39.70
CA VAL A 474 21.82 -24.33 38.61
C VAL A 474 21.50 -25.49 37.67
N GLU A 475 20.29 -26.04 37.78
CA GLU A 475 19.81 -27.11 36.90
C GLU A 475 18.84 -26.58 35.84
N ALA A 476 19.04 -26.96 34.57
CA ALA A 476 18.32 -26.38 33.43
C ALA A 476 16.79 -26.48 33.53
N HIS A 477 16.25 -27.60 34.02
CA HIS A 477 14.80 -27.76 34.19
C HIS A 477 14.23 -26.85 35.29
N THR A 478 14.98 -26.67 36.38
CA THR A 478 14.60 -25.80 37.50
C THR A 478 14.60 -24.33 37.07
N VAL A 479 15.60 -23.89 36.29
CA VAL A 479 15.62 -22.55 35.70
C VAL A 479 14.41 -22.32 34.79
N ARG A 480 14.13 -23.25 33.87
CA ARG A 480 12.95 -23.15 32.97
C ARG A 480 11.64 -23.06 33.75
N PHE A 481 11.48 -23.84 34.81
CA PHE A 481 10.29 -23.81 35.66
C PHE A 481 10.08 -22.45 36.34
N HIS A 482 11.14 -21.85 36.90
CA HIS A 482 11.03 -20.54 37.53
C HIS A 482 10.82 -19.41 36.51
N LYS A 483 11.47 -19.49 35.34
CA LYS A 483 11.24 -18.53 34.25
C LYS A 483 9.80 -18.58 33.73
N ASP A 484 9.23 -19.78 33.52
CA ASP A 484 7.82 -19.94 33.12
C ASP A 484 6.86 -19.25 34.10
N ASN A 485 7.09 -19.42 35.41
CA ASN A 485 6.28 -18.78 36.43
C ASN A 485 6.38 -17.24 36.39
N LEU A 486 7.56 -16.68 36.12
CA LEU A 486 7.75 -15.24 35.95
C LEU A 486 7.09 -14.72 34.66
N LEU A 487 7.13 -15.48 33.57
CA LEU A 487 6.50 -15.12 32.30
C LEU A 487 4.96 -15.07 32.39
N ARG A 488 4.36 -15.78 33.36
CA ARG A 488 2.92 -15.71 33.65
C ARG A 488 2.53 -14.47 34.49
N THR A 489 3.48 -13.80 35.13
CA THR A 489 3.21 -12.67 36.04
C THR A 489 2.47 -11.51 35.35
N PRO A 490 2.82 -11.04 34.15
CA PRO A 490 2.08 -9.97 33.48
C PRO A 490 0.60 -10.30 33.22
N TYR A 491 0.31 -11.57 32.91
CA TYR A 491 -1.06 -12.05 32.68
C TYR A 491 -1.86 -12.04 34.00
N LYS A 492 -1.28 -12.51 35.10
CA LYS A 492 -1.92 -12.48 36.43
C LYS A 492 -2.23 -11.06 36.91
N ILE A 493 -1.30 -10.12 36.70
CA ILE A 493 -1.50 -8.71 37.07
C ILE A 493 -2.67 -8.10 36.26
N HIS A 494 -2.81 -8.46 34.99
CA HIS A 494 -3.89 -7.98 34.14
C HIS A 494 -5.26 -8.57 34.54
N ASP A 495 -5.31 -9.85 34.92
CA ASP A 495 -6.54 -10.48 35.43
C ASP A 495 -6.98 -9.90 36.78
N GLU A 496 -6.05 -9.65 37.71
CA GLU A 496 -6.32 -9.02 39.01
C GLU A 496 -6.80 -7.56 38.88
N ALA A 497 -6.29 -6.82 37.90
CA ALA A 497 -6.76 -5.45 37.61
C ALA A 497 -8.21 -5.43 37.10
N ASN A 498 -8.59 -6.38 36.24
CA ASN A 498 -9.96 -6.49 35.71
C ASN A 498 -10.99 -6.95 36.78
N GLU A 499 -10.59 -7.78 37.74
CA GLU A 499 -11.46 -8.15 38.88
C GLU A 499 -11.67 -6.97 39.84
N SER A 500 -10.68 -6.08 40.01
CA SER A 500 -10.78 -4.92 40.90
C SER A 500 -11.67 -3.78 40.38
N GLU A 501 -11.86 -3.65 39.05
CA GLU A 501 -12.80 -2.69 38.45
C GLU A 501 -14.26 -3.13 38.59
N ALA A 502 -14.53 -4.44 38.69
CA ALA A 502 -15.87 -5.00 38.83
C ALA A 502 -16.48 -4.83 40.24
N ASP A 503 -15.68 -4.47 41.24
CA ASP A 503 -16.09 -4.37 42.67
C ASP A 503 -16.20 -2.92 43.18
N SER A 504 -16.22 -1.93 42.28
CA SER A 504 -16.50 -0.53 42.63
C SER A 504 -18.01 -0.29 42.76
N PRO A 505 -18.50 0.38 43.83
CA PRO A 505 -19.94 0.56 44.04
C PRO A 505 -20.52 1.49 42.97
N SER A 506 -21.57 1.01 42.30
CA SER A 506 -22.33 1.75 41.29
C SER A 506 -22.77 3.13 41.81
N GLU A 507 -22.28 4.21 41.19
CA GLU A 507 -22.82 5.55 41.40
C GLU A 507 -24.26 5.69 40.84
N PRO A 508 -25.08 6.60 41.42
CA PRO A 508 -26.52 6.56 41.30
C PRO A 508 -27.04 7.13 39.97
N ASP A 509 -28.19 6.58 39.57
CA ASP A 509 -28.98 6.88 38.39
C ASP A 509 -29.26 8.39 38.21
N LEU A 510 -28.77 8.93 37.09
CA LEU A 510 -28.81 10.37 36.74
C LEU A 510 -30.05 10.75 35.91
N PHE A 511 -31.10 9.93 35.96
CA PHE A 511 -32.41 10.25 35.38
C PHE A 511 -33.51 10.30 36.44
N SER A 512 -33.37 11.25 37.37
CA SER A 512 -34.54 11.84 38.02
C SER A 512 -34.32 13.34 38.24
N GLN A 513 -34.93 14.15 37.38
CA GLN A 513 -35.74 15.34 37.70
C GLN A 513 -35.65 16.42 36.60
N VAL A 514 -36.85 16.71 36.07
CA VAL A 514 -37.31 17.85 35.24
C VAL A 514 -36.95 17.84 33.76
#